data_AF-A0A017T3L0-F1
#
_entry.id   AF-A0A017T3L0-F1
#
_cell.length_a   1.000
_cell.length_b   1.000
_cell.length_c   1.000
_cell.angle_alpha   90.00
_cell.angle_beta   90.00
_cell.angle_gamma   90.00
#
_symmetry.space_group_name_H-M   'P 1'
#
loop_
_entity.id
_entity.type
_entity.pdbx_description
1 polymer ?
#
loop_
_entity_poly.entity_id
_entity_poly.type
_entity_poly.pdbx_seq_one_letter_code
_entity_poly.pdbx_strand_id
1 'polypeptide(L)'
;MIINLLRFRFRDEVSEAERADALAAISRTASLDAVAFSVIGRDLGDPAAGFTHAYLVAIPGLEALERYFDAPVHRAGDFQFIPLVAKLSRSGFTSDDDPDLGEKIMALWRRKMSADPGWLALFDLVPELSLTG
;
A
#
# COMPACT_ATOMS: atom_id res chain seq x y z
N MET A 1 7.50 -9.04 -12.67
CA MET A 1 6.53 -7.97 -12.32
C MET A 1 6.02 -8.23 -10.92
N ILE A 2 6.11 -7.23 -10.03
CA ILE A 2 5.65 -7.31 -8.64
C ILE A 2 4.31 -6.59 -8.52
N ILE A 3 3.30 -7.28 -7.98
CA ILE A 3 2.00 -6.69 -7.68
C ILE A 3 1.88 -6.45 -6.18
N ASN A 4 1.49 -5.23 -5.80
CA ASN A 4 1.04 -4.91 -4.45
C ASN A 4 -0.44 -4.55 -4.50
N LEU A 5 -1.27 -5.38 -3.87
CA LEU A 5 -2.71 -5.18 -3.73
C LEU A 5 -3.01 -4.80 -2.28
N LEU A 6 -3.72 -3.68 -2.10
CA LEU A 6 -4.32 -3.31 -0.84
C LEU A 6 -5.84 -3.39 -0.97
N ARG A 7 -6.51 -3.99 0.01
CA ARG A 7 -7.95 -3.85 0.23
C ARG A 7 -8.15 -3.15 1.55
N PHE A 8 -9.03 -2.16 1.62
CA PHE A 8 -9.19 -1.37 2.83
C PHE A 8 -10.61 -0.83 3.05
N ARG A 9 -10.85 -0.39 4.29
CA ARG A 9 -12.03 0.36 4.72
C ARG A 9 -11.58 1.53 5.59
N PHE A 10 -12.06 2.73 5.28
CA PHE A 10 -11.85 3.92 6.13
C PHE A 10 -12.60 3.78 7.46
N ARG A 11 -12.18 4.50 8.49
CA ARG A 11 -12.97 4.59 9.73
C ARG A 11 -14.30 5.29 9.47
N ASP A 12 -15.28 5.00 10.31
CA ASP A 12 -16.66 5.43 10.10
C ASP A 12 -16.79 6.96 10.29
N GLU A 13 -15.92 7.54 11.12
CA GLU A 13 -15.83 8.99 11.39
C GLU A 13 -15.14 9.82 10.30
N VAL A 14 -14.45 9.18 9.34
CA VAL A 14 -13.72 9.91 8.27
C VAL A 14 -14.72 10.52 7.30
N SER A 15 -14.65 11.83 7.13
CA SER A 15 -15.50 12.59 6.20
C SER A 15 -15.22 12.26 4.74
N GLU A 16 -16.17 12.55 3.85
CA GLU A 16 -16.00 12.35 2.41
C GLU A 16 -14.83 13.17 1.83
N ALA A 17 -14.57 14.36 2.37
CA ALA A 17 -13.44 15.19 1.96
C ALA A 17 -12.09 14.52 2.33
N GLU A 18 -11.96 14.03 3.56
CA GLU A 18 -10.76 13.32 4.01
C GLU A 18 -10.55 12.01 3.24
N ARG A 19 -11.64 11.29 2.90
CA ARG A 19 -11.56 10.11 2.02
C ARG A 19 -11.04 10.47 0.64
N ALA A 20 -11.58 11.53 0.03
CA ALA A 20 -11.13 12.00 -1.28
C ALA A 20 -9.66 12.41 -1.28
N ASP A 21 -9.22 13.12 -0.24
CA ASP A 21 -7.83 13.55 -0.08
C ASP A 21 -6.88 12.36 0.11
N ALA A 22 -7.29 11.35 0.87
CA ALA A 22 -6.52 10.12 1.08
C ALA A 22 -6.39 9.29 -0.21
N LEU A 23 -7.48 9.16 -0.97
CA LEU A 23 -7.46 8.48 -2.28
C LEU A 23 -6.57 9.24 -3.28
N ALA A 24 -6.63 10.57 -3.28
CA ALA A 24 -5.74 11.40 -4.09
C ALA A 24 -4.26 11.24 -3.67
N ALA A 25 -3.99 11.09 -2.37
CA ALA A 25 -2.64 10.84 -1.86
C ALA A 25 -2.06 9.52 -2.36
N ILE A 26 -2.82 8.43 -2.28
CA ILE A 26 -2.39 7.13 -2.82
C ILE A 26 -2.23 7.21 -4.34
N SER A 27 -3.14 7.88 -5.04
CA SER A 27 -3.08 8.03 -6.50
C SER A 27 -1.82 8.79 -6.97
N ARG A 28 -1.36 9.80 -6.22
CA ARG A 28 -0.08 10.48 -6.49
C ARG A 28 1.10 9.51 -6.42
N THR A 29 1.16 8.68 -5.38
CA THR A 29 2.20 7.65 -5.23
C THR A 29 2.13 6.63 -6.36
N ALA A 30 0.93 6.24 -6.79
CA ALA A 30 0.67 5.31 -7.88
C ALA A 30 1.05 5.84 -9.29
N SER A 31 1.31 7.15 -9.40
CA SER A 31 1.68 7.83 -10.64
C SER A 31 3.20 8.00 -10.81
N LEU A 32 4.01 7.44 -9.89
CA LEU A 32 5.47 7.44 -10.00
C LEU A 32 5.92 6.63 -11.24
N ASP A 33 7.01 7.07 -11.89
CA ASP A 33 7.62 6.36 -13.03
C ASP A 33 8.05 4.92 -12.71
N ALA A 34 8.17 4.56 -11.44
CA ALA A 34 8.44 3.20 -10.98
C ALA A 34 7.22 2.26 -11.11
N VAL A 35 6.02 2.80 -11.35
CA VAL A 35 4.77 2.05 -11.47
C VAL A 35 4.40 1.90 -12.94
N ALA A 36 4.26 0.66 -13.39
CA ALA A 36 3.86 0.35 -14.77
C ALA A 36 2.34 0.43 -14.98
N PHE A 37 1.57 0.12 -13.93
CA PHE A 37 0.11 0.15 -13.96
C PHE A 37 -0.44 0.30 -12.55
N SER A 38 -1.54 1.03 -12.40
CA SER A 38 -2.24 1.14 -11.14
C SER A 38 -3.75 1.25 -11.31
N VAL A 39 -4.48 0.82 -10.28
CA VAL A 39 -5.93 1.02 -10.16
C VAL A 39 -6.25 1.32 -8.71
N ILE A 40 -7.15 2.27 -8.48
CA ILE A 40 -7.76 2.54 -7.19
C ILE A 40 -9.25 2.73 -7.36
N GLY A 41 -10.06 2.18 -6.45
CA GLY A 41 -11.50 2.31 -6.53
C GLY A 41 -12.25 1.42 -5.55
N ARG A 42 -13.49 1.11 -5.89
CA ARG A 42 -14.39 0.28 -5.08
C ARG A 42 -13.92 -1.17 -5.04
N ASP A 43 -13.92 -1.77 -3.85
CA ASP A 43 -13.76 -3.22 -3.69
C ASP A 43 -15.04 -3.94 -4.13
N LEU A 44 -14.90 -4.93 -5.01
CA LEU A 44 -16.00 -5.77 -5.51
C LEU A 44 -15.96 -7.19 -4.92
N GLY A 45 -15.17 -7.42 -3.87
CA GLY A 45 -15.06 -8.72 -3.21
C GLY A 45 -16.29 -9.04 -2.34
N ASP A 46 -16.19 -10.11 -1.56
CA ASP A 46 -17.24 -10.52 -0.62
C ASP A 46 -17.58 -9.37 0.35
N PRO A 47 -18.84 -8.85 0.35
CA PRO A 47 -19.26 -7.81 1.28
C PRO A 47 -19.08 -8.19 2.75
N ALA A 48 -19.17 -9.48 3.10
CA ALA A 48 -18.96 -9.96 4.47
C ALA A 48 -17.51 -9.76 4.95
N ALA A 49 -16.55 -9.62 4.03
CA ALA A 49 -15.17 -9.32 4.37
C ALA A 49 -14.98 -7.87 4.87
N GLY A 50 -15.95 -6.97 4.60
CA GLY A 50 -15.98 -5.61 5.14
C GLY A 50 -14.97 -4.64 4.52
N PHE A 51 -14.45 -4.92 3.33
CA PHE A 51 -13.64 -3.97 2.56
C PHE A 51 -14.54 -3.11 1.67
N THR A 52 -14.16 -1.84 1.46
CA THR A 52 -14.92 -0.91 0.61
C THR A 52 -14.12 -0.41 -0.58
N HIS A 53 -12.80 -0.41 -0.48
CA HIS A 53 -11.89 0.05 -1.51
C HIS A 53 -10.78 -0.95 -1.78
N ALA A 54 -10.25 -0.91 -2.98
CA ALA A 54 -9.07 -1.63 -3.41
C ALA A 54 -8.10 -0.70 -4.14
N TYR A 55 -6.82 -0.99 -3.97
CA TYR A 55 -5.71 -0.31 -4.63
C TYR A 55 -4.71 -1.35 -5.13
N LEU A 56 -4.23 -1.21 -6.35
CA LEU A 56 -3.23 -2.06 -6.94
C LEU A 56 -2.15 -1.22 -7.61
N VAL A 57 -0.89 -1.61 -7.43
CA VAL A 57 0.23 -1.18 -8.28
C VAL A 57 1.01 -2.37 -8.80
N ALA A 58 1.39 -2.26 -10.07
CA ALA A 58 2.28 -3.17 -10.76
C ALA A 58 3.64 -2.50 -10.95
N ILE A 59 4.69 -3.11 -10.41
CA ILE A 59 6.05 -2.57 -10.37
C ILE A 59 6.99 -3.52 -11.14
N PRO A 60 7.75 -3.05 -12.17
CA PRO A 60 8.48 -3.91 -13.09
C PRO A 60 9.54 -4.84 -12.48
N GLY A 61 9.97 -4.62 -11.25
CA GLY A 61 10.98 -5.43 -10.57
C GLY A 61 11.50 -4.77 -9.30
N LEU A 62 12.51 -5.38 -8.70
CA LEU A 62 13.03 -4.98 -7.39
C LEU A 62 13.61 -3.55 -7.36
N GLU A 63 14.38 -3.16 -8.39
CA GLU A 63 14.96 -1.81 -8.48
C GLU A 63 13.87 -0.73 -8.58
N ALA A 64 12.80 -0.99 -9.33
CA ALA A 64 11.66 -0.08 -9.41
C ALA A 64 10.93 -0.02 -8.06
N LEU A 65 10.77 -1.15 -7.35
CA LEU A 65 10.15 -1.18 -6.03
C LEU A 65 10.96 -0.38 -5.01
N GLU A 66 12.29 -0.48 -5.05
CA GLU A 66 13.18 0.30 -4.20
C GLU A 66 12.98 1.80 -4.43
N ARG A 67 13.01 2.26 -5.70
CA ARG A 67 12.72 3.67 -6.03
C ARG A 67 11.32 4.10 -5.60
N TYR A 68 10.33 3.22 -5.73
CA TYR A 68 8.96 3.47 -5.29
C TYR A 68 8.87 3.65 -3.76
N PHE A 69 9.56 2.80 -2.98
CA PHE A 69 9.61 2.92 -1.51
C PHE A 69 10.39 4.12 -1.02
N ASP A 70 11.49 4.49 -1.69
CA ASP A 70 12.36 5.60 -1.28
C ASP A 70 11.81 6.96 -1.71
N ALA A 71 10.81 6.98 -2.61
CA ALA A 71 10.18 8.21 -3.05
C ALA A 71 9.52 8.97 -1.88
N PRO A 72 9.83 10.27 -1.67
CA PRO A 72 9.22 11.05 -0.60
C PRO A 72 7.68 11.10 -0.65
N VAL A 73 7.12 11.04 -1.86
CA VAL A 73 5.65 11.01 -2.07
C VAL A 73 5.02 9.73 -1.52
N HIS A 74 5.73 8.60 -1.53
CA HIS A 74 5.24 7.35 -0.95
C HIS A 74 5.04 7.51 0.55
N ARG A 75 6.07 8.00 1.23
CA ARG A 75 5.99 8.27 2.67
C ARG A 75 4.88 9.27 2.97
N ALA A 76 4.84 10.40 2.27
CA ALA A 76 3.81 11.41 2.50
C ALA A 76 2.40 10.85 2.28
N GLY A 77 2.21 10.03 1.25
CA GLY A 77 0.94 9.35 0.97
C GLY A 77 0.51 8.42 2.10
N ASP A 78 1.42 7.60 2.62
CA ASP A 78 1.12 6.68 3.73
C ASP A 78 0.71 7.44 5.01
N PHE A 79 1.39 8.55 5.32
CA PHE A 79 1.03 9.39 6.48
C PHE A 79 -0.34 10.07 6.33
N GLN A 80 -0.78 10.35 5.11
CA GLN A 80 -2.12 10.90 4.85
C GLN A 80 -3.20 9.81 4.84
N PHE A 81 -2.85 8.60 4.40
CA PHE A 81 -3.80 7.51 4.18
C PHE A 81 -3.98 6.62 5.40
N ILE A 82 -2.91 6.02 5.93
CA ILE A 82 -2.97 4.92 6.90
C ILE A 82 -3.74 5.30 8.17
N PRO A 83 -3.58 6.50 8.78
CA PRO A 83 -4.31 6.85 10.00
C PRO A 83 -5.85 6.80 9.84
N LEU A 84 -6.36 6.99 8.62
CA LEU A 84 -7.78 7.04 8.31
C LEU A 84 -8.40 5.66 8.09
N VAL A 85 -7.61 4.60 8.13
CA VAL A 85 -8.04 3.24 7.78
C VAL A 85 -8.41 2.44 9.04
N ALA A 86 -9.60 1.85 9.02
CA ALA A 86 -10.06 0.91 10.06
C ALA A 86 -9.62 -0.53 9.77
N LYS A 87 -9.50 -0.87 8.49
CA LYS A 87 -9.14 -2.22 8.03
C LYS A 87 -8.26 -2.15 6.80
N LEU A 88 -7.12 -2.84 6.83
CA LEU A 88 -6.16 -2.90 5.72
C LEU A 88 -5.67 -4.34 5.55
N SER A 89 -5.85 -4.89 4.37
CA SER A 89 -5.20 -6.12 3.94
C SER A 89 -4.27 -5.83 2.79
N ARG A 90 -3.02 -6.26 2.92
CA ARG A 90 -2.03 -6.25 1.85
C ARG A 90 -1.82 -7.67 1.36
N SER A 91 -1.76 -7.83 0.05
CA SER A 91 -1.37 -9.07 -0.62
C SER A 91 -0.38 -8.77 -1.74
N GLY A 92 0.66 -9.59 -1.83
CA GLY A 92 1.65 -9.53 -2.90
C GLY A 92 1.59 -10.75 -3.79
N PHE A 93 1.83 -10.57 -5.09
CA PHE A 93 2.09 -11.67 -6.02
C PHE A 93 2.99 -11.19 -7.15
N THR A 94 3.64 -12.13 -7.83
CA THR A 94 4.63 -11.81 -8.84
C THR A 94 4.54 -12.77 -10.02
N SER A 95 4.93 -12.29 -11.19
CA SER A 95 5.20 -13.10 -12.38
C SER A 95 6.70 -13.28 -12.63
N ASP A 96 7.52 -12.88 -11.67
CA ASP A 96 8.97 -13.03 -11.70
C ASP A 96 9.34 -14.44 -11.21
N ASP A 97 10.26 -15.09 -11.92
CA ASP A 97 10.65 -16.49 -11.65
C ASP A 97 11.75 -16.60 -10.58
N ASP A 98 12.28 -15.48 -10.08
CA ASP A 98 13.27 -15.46 -9.01
C ASP A 98 12.68 -16.00 -7.69
N PRO A 99 13.13 -17.20 -7.23
CA PRO A 99 12.58 -17.82 -6.03
C PRO A 99 12.88 -17.03 -4.75
N ASP A 100 13.89 -16.15 -4.78
CA ASP A 100 14.32 -15.36 -3.62
C ASP A 100 13.67 -13.97 -3.59
N LEU A 101 12.81 -13.63 -4.56
CA LEU A 101 12.24 -12.29 -4.69
C LEU A 101 11.46 -11.86 -3.44
N GLY A 102 10.72 -12.78 -2.82
CA GLY A 102 9.99 -12.51 -1.58
C GLY A 102 10.92 -12.02 -0.46
N GLU A 103 12.03 -12.72 -0.22
CA GLU A 103 13.01 -12.30 0.79
C GLU A 103 13.71 -10.98 0.44
N LYS A 104 13.98 -10.74 -0.85
CA LYS A 104 14.56 -9.47 -1.32
C LYS A 104 13.60 -8.29 -1.07
N ILE A 105 12.30 -8.47 -1.32
CA ILE A 105 11.26 -7.48 -1.00
C ILE A 105 11.20 -7.24 0.51
N MET A 106 11.22 -8.31 1.32
CA MET A 106 11.21 -8.19 2.78
C MET A 106 12.46 -7.49 3.32
N ALA A 107 13.62 -7.67 2.70
CA ALA A 107 14.83 -6.93 3.04
C ALA A 107 14.68 -5.42 2.80
N LEU A 108 14.07 -5.00 1.68
CA LEU A 108 13.75 -3.59 1.42
C LEU A 108 12.78 -3.03 2.47
N TRP A 109 11.74 -3.80 2.81
CA TRP A 109 10.75 -3.40 3.80
C TRP A 109 11.38 -3.24 5.21
N ARG A 110 12.21 -4.20 5.64
CA ARG A 110 12.98 -4.13 6.89
C ARG A 110 13.92 -2.92 6.92
N ARG A 111 14.60 -2.63 5.82
CA ARG A 111 15.48 -1.45 5.71
C ARG A 111 14.69 -0.15 5.88
N LYS A 112 13.53 -0.03 5.23
CA LYS A 112 12.65 1.14 5.35
C LYS A 112 12.14 1.32 6.78
N MET A 113 11.68 0.25 7.43
CA MET A 113 11.22 0.30 8.82
C MET A 113 12.31 0.76 9.78
N SER A 114 13.52 0.22 9.65
CA SER A 114 14.66 0.61 10.49
C SER A 114 15.07 2.06 10.29
N ALA A 115 14.95 2.58 9.07
CA ALA A 115 15.29 3.96 8.74
C ALA A 115 14.20 4.97 9.14
N ASP A 116 12.94 4.54 9.25
CA ASP A 116 11.80 5.42 9.53
C ASP A 116 10.81 4.80 10.54
N PRO A 117 11.14 4.86 11.85
CA PRO A 117 10.26 4.35 12.90
C PRO A 117 8.89 5.02 12.93
N GLY A 118 8.79 6.28 12.51
CA GLY A 118 7.52 7.00 12.44
C GLY A 118 6.58 6.44 11.38
N TRP A 119 7.14 6.00 10.24
CA TRP A 119 6.37 5.30 9.21
C TRP A 119 5.90 3.92 9.69
N LEU A 120 6.75 3.18 10.40
CA LEU A 120 6.37 1.90 11.00
C LEU A 120 5.20 2.06 11.98
N ALA A 121 5.23 3.10 12.83
CA ALA A 121 4.18 3.36 13.81
C ALA A 121 2.79 3.63 13.20
N LEU A 122 2.69 3.95 11.90
CA LEU A 122 1.39 4.12 11.25
C LEU A 122 0.60 2.81 11.23
N PHE A 123 1.27 1.67 11.09
CA PHE A 123 0.60 0.38 10.99
C PHE A 123 -0.07 -0.03 12.30
N ASP A 124 0.46 0.42 13.44
CA ASP A 124 -0.16 0.23 14.76
C ASP A 124 -1.48 1.00 14.92
N LEU A 125 -1.73 1.99 14.05
CA LEU A 125 -2.98 2.73 14.06
C LEU A 125 -4.13 1.92 13.45
N VAL A 126 -3.86 0.92 12.61
CA VAL A 126 -4.91 0.20 11.86
C VAL A 126 -5.49 -0.95 12.70
N PRO A 127 -6.76 -0.87 13.15
CA PRO A 127 -7.36 -1.88 14.03
C PRO A 127 -7.39 -3.29 13.44
N GLU A 128 -7.75 -3.41 12.15
CA GLU A 128 -7.79 -4.70 11.44
C GLU A 128 -6.72 -4.73 10.35
N LEU A 129 -5.47 -4.95 10.77
CA LEU A 129 -4.32 -5.04 9.87
C LEU A 129 -3.99 -6.48 9.50
N SER A 130 -3.82 -6.75 8.21
CA SER A 130 -3.29 -8.02 7.68
C SER A 130 -2.24 -7.73 6.61
N LEU A 131 -0.97 -7.95 6.94
CA LEU A 131 0.15 -7.83 6.01
C LEU A 131 0.58 -9.24 5.61
N THR A 132 -0.02 -9.80 4.56
CA THR A 132 0.34 -11.11 4.03
C THR A 132 1.01 -10.95 2.65
N GLY A 133 2.05 -11.74 2.39
CA GLY A 133 2.81 -11.69 1.13
C GLY A 133 4.24 -11.23 1.32
#